data_AF-A0A970RLI1-F1
#
_entry.id   AF-A0A970RLI1-F1
#
_cell.length_a   1.000
_cell.length_b   1.000
_cell.length_c   1.000
_cell.angle_alpha   90.00
_cell.angle_beta   90.00
_cell.angle_gamma   90.00
#
_symmetry.space_group_name_H-M   'P 1'
#
loop_
_entity.id
_entity.type
_entity.pdbx_description
1 polymer ?
#
loop_
_entity_poly.entity_id
_entity_poly.type
_entity_poly.pdbx_seq_one_letter_code
_entity_poly.pdbx_strand_id
1 'polypeptide(L)' 'MKKPRIGITIGDPSGVGPEISLKALRNEEVLSSCIPVLYGDASVLNRAASIVNCSREIVTLER' A
#
# COMPACT_ATOMS: atom_id res chain seq x y z
N MET A 1 12.15 19.77 -5.07
CA MET A 1 12.27 18.52 -5.85
C MET A 1 10.92 17.81 -5.88
N LYS A 2 10.57 17.12 -6.98
CA LYS A 2 9.34 16.32 -7.07
C LYS A 2 9.55 14.99 -6.35
N LYS A 3 8.60 14.56 -5.52
CA LYS A 3 8.65 13.25 -4.85
C LYS A 3 8.64 12.12 -5.91
N PRO A 4 9.55 11.13 -5.83
CA PRO A 4 9.56 10.00 -6.75
C PRO A 4 8.33 9.13 -6.56
N ARG A 5 7.82 8.51 -7.64
CA ARG A 5 6.79 7.46 -7.56
C ARG A 5 7.49 6.11 -7.40
N ILE A 6 7.16 5.38 -6.34
CA ILE A 6 7.77 4.07 -6.06
C ILE A 6 6.70 3.00 -6.19
N GLY A 7 6.88 2.08 -7.14
CA GLY A 7 6.06 0.88 -7.25
C GLY A 7 6.44 -0.14 -6.19
N ILE A 8 5.47 -0.62 -5.42
CA ILE A 8 5.65 -1.61 -4.36
C ILE A 8 4.78 -2.80 -4.71
N THR A 9 5.38 -3.95 -5.01
CA THR A 9 4.63 -5.20 -5.18
C THR A 9 4.20 -5.72 -3.81
N ILE A 10 2.95 -6.15 -3.67
CA ILE A 10 2.43 -6.65 -2.38
C ILE A 10 2.96 -8.04 -2.02
N GLY A 11 3.60 -8.72 -2.98
CA GLY A 11 4.08 -10.09 -2.82
C GLY A 11 2.98 -11.14 -2.91
N ASP A 12 3.15 -12.25 -2.19
CA ASP A 12 2.16 -13.32 -2.10
C ASP A 12 0.93 -12.87 -1.27
N PRO A 13 -0.30 -12.94 -1.82
CA PRO A 13 -1.54 -12.66 -1.09
C PRO A 13 -1.76 -13.46 0.20
N SER A 14 -1.17 -14.66 0.30
CA SER A 14 -1.28 -15.53 1.47
C SER A 14 -0.22 -15.23 2.54
N GLY A 15 0.78 -14.42 2.20
CA GLY A 15 1.81 -13.94 3.13
C GLY A 15 1.40 -12.68 3.88
N VAL A 16 2.37 -12.05 4.55
CA VAL A 16 2.17 -10.81 5.33
C VAL A 16 2.50 -9.52 4.56
N GLY A 17 2.90 -9.66 3.29
CA GLY A 17 3.32 -8.55 2.43
C GLY A 17 2.26 -7.46 2.25
N PRO A 18 0.97 -7.80 2.02
CA PRO A 18 -0.11 -6.82 1.94
C PRO A 18 -0.25 -5.98 3.21
N GLU A 19 -0.22 -6.61 4.40
CA GLU A 19 -0.33 -5.92 5.68
C GLU A 19 0.88 -5.02 5.98
N ILE A 20 2.09 -5.51 5.70
CA ILE A 20 3.33 -4.73 5.88
C ILE A 20 3.32 -3.51 4.96
N SER A 21 2.93 -3.69 3.69
CA SER A 21 2.83 -2.60 2.72
C SER A 21 1.90 -1.49 3.23
N LEU A 22 0.71 -1.85 3.69
CA LEU A 22 -0.26 -0.88 4.24
C LEU A 22 0.21 -0.22 5.53
N LYS A 23 0.90 -0.96 6.42
CA LYS A 23 1.50 -0.37 7.63
C LYS A 23 2.59 0.63 7.30
N ALA A 24 3.43 0.37 6.28
CA ALA A 24 4.45 1.32 5.83
C ALA A 24 3.84 2.64 5.35
N LEU A 25 2.65 2.60 4.73
CA LEU A 25 1.93 3.79 4.29
C LEU A 25 1.35 4.65 5.43
N ARG A 26 1.44 4.20 6.69
CA ARG A 26 1.09 5.01 7.88
C ARG A 26 2.28 5.81 8.41
N ASN A 27 3.50 5.55 7.92
CA ASN A 27 4.69 6.28 8.35
C ASN A 27 4.84 7.57 7.53
N GLU A 28 4.76 8.72 8.20
CA GLU A 28 4.92 10.03 7.57
C GLU A 28 6.31 10.24 6.93
N GLU A 29 7.35 9.55 7.40
CA GLU A 29 8.67 9.57 6.77
C GLU A 29 8.67 8.91 5.38
N VAL A 30 7.90 7.82 5.22
CA VAL A 30 7.73 7.15 3.93
C VAL A 30 6.97 8.06 2.95
N LEU A 31 5.94 8.74 3.43
CA LEU A 31 5.14 9.64 2.62
C LEU A 31 5.82 10.97 2.32
N SER A 32 6.74 11.42 3.18
CA SER A 32 7.56 12.60 2.93
C SER A 32 8.65 12.32 1.88
N SER A 33 9.16 11.09 1.82
CA SER A 33 10.20 10.67 0.88
C SER A 33 9.71 10.25 -0.50
N CYS A 34 8.49 9.72 -0.65
CA CYS A 34 7.99 9.24 -1.94
C CYS A 34 6.46 9.30 -2.12
N ILE A 35 6.01 8.97 -3.34
CA ILE A 35 4.61 8.67 -3.68
C ILE A 35 4.52 7.15 -3.92
N PRO A 36 4.13 6.35 -2.93
CA PRO A 36 4.06 4.90 -3.07
C PRO A 36 2.85 4.47 -3.91
N VAL A 37 3.04 3.46 -4.76
CA VAL A 37 2.00 2.86 -5.61
C VAL A 37 2.03 1.35 -5.38
N LEU A 38 0.99 0.81 -4.74
CA LEU A 38 0.90 -0.63 -4.50
C LEU A 38 0.45 -1.36 -5.78
N TYR A 39 1.13 -2.44 -6.12
CA TYR A 39 0.79 -3.34 -7.23
C TYR A 39 0.39 -4.70 -6.67
N GLY A 40 -0.86 -5.09 -6.94
CA GLY A 40 -1.43 -6.36 -6.51
C GLY A 40 -2.94 -6.40 -6.68
N ASP A 41 -3.55 -7.45 -6.14
CA ASP A 41 -5.00 -7.64 -6.18
C ASP A 41 -5.71 -6.71 -5.18
N ALA A 42 -6.74 -6.01 -5.64
CA ALA A 42 -7.47 -5.03 -4.84
C ALA A 42 -8.25 -5.69 -3.69
N SER A 43 -8.79 -6.89 -3.87
CA SER A 43 -9.53 -7.61 -2.82
C SER A 43 -8.60 -8.02 -1.68
N VAL A 44 -7.36 -8.40 -1.99
CA VAL A 44 -6.31 -8.72 -1.00
C VAL A 44 -5.94 -7.49 -0.19
N LEU A 45 -5.73 -6.36 -0.86
CA LEU A 45 -5.42 -5.09 -0.19
C LEU A 45 -6.57 -4.58 0.69
N ASN A 46 -7.82 -4.71 0.24
CA ASN A 46 -9.00 -4.33 1.04
C ASN A 46 -9.15 -5.21 2.29
N ARG A 47 -8.91 -6.52 2.16
CA ARG A 47 -8.87 -7.43 3.31
C ARG A 47 -7.75 -7.05 4.27
N ALA A 48 -6.53 -6.83 3.77
CA ALA A 48 -5.38 -6.45 4.58
C ALA A 48 -5.59 -5.10 5.29
N ALA A 49 -6.22 -4.13 4.62
CA ALA A 49 -6.60 -2.84 5.21
C ALA A 49 -7.54 -3.00 6.40
N SER A 50 -8.49 -3.91 6.31
CA SER A 50 -9.40 -4.24 7.41
C SER A 50 -8.66 -4.88 8.59
N ILE A 51 -7.69 -5.77 8.33
CA ILE A 51 -6.87 -6.42 9.36
C ILE A 51 -6.00 -5.41 10.12
N VAL A 52 -5.40 -4.45 9.43
CA VAL A 52 -4.46 -3.47 10.03
C VAL A 52 -5.13 -2.17 10.49
N ASN A 53 -6.47 -2.10 10.42
CA ASN A 53 -7.26 -0.90 10.69
C ASN A 53 -6.74 0.33 9.93
N CYS A 54 -6.51 0.18 8.62
CA CYS A 54 -6.12 1.29 7.75
C CYS A 54 -7.36 2.10 7.38
N SER A 55 -7.49 3.33 7.89
CA SER A 55 -8.59 4.25 7.58
C SER A 55 -8.36 5.11 6.34
N ARG A 56 -7.25 4.89 5.61
CA ARG A 56 -6.92 5.67 4.42
C ARG A 56 -7.65 5.09 3.20
N GLU A 57 -8.15 5.98 2.36
CA GLU A 57 -8.75 5.62 1.08
C GLU A 57 -7.69 4.99 0.17
N ILE A 58 -7.94 3.74 -0.24
CA ILE A 58 -7.15 3.05 -1.25
C ILE A 58 -7.85 3.29 -2.58
N VAL A 59 -7.27 4.15 -3.42
CA VAL A 59 -7.77 4.39 -4.78
C VAL A 59 -7.22 3.30 -5.68
N THR A 60 -8.07 2.36 -6.07
CA THR A 60 -7.72 1.35 -7.08
C THR A 60 -7.77 2.00 -8.46
N LEU A 61 -6.65 1.93 -9.18
CA LEU A 61 -6.58 2.33 -10.57
C LEU A 61 -6.75 1.07 -11.42
N GLU A 62 -7.96 0.81 -11.86
CA GLU A 62 -8.20 -0.17 -12.93
C GLU A 62 -7.85 0.49 -14.26
N ARG A 63 -7.22 -0.29 -15.14
CA ARG A 63 -6.76 0.18 -16.43
C ARG A 63 -7.82 -0.05 -17.49
#